data_AF-A0A3P1WHN2-F1
#
_entry.id   AF-A0A3P1WHN2-F1
#
_cell.length_a   1.000
_cell.length_b   1.000
_cell.length_c   1.000
_cell.angle_alpha   90.00
_cell.angle_beta   90.00
_cell.angle_gamma   90.00
#
_symmetry.space_group_name_H-M   'P 1'
#
loop_
_entity.id
_entity.type
_entity.pdbx_description
1 polymer ?
#
loop_
_entity_poly.entity_id
_entity_poly.type
_entity_poly.pdbx_seq_one_letter_code
_entity_poly.pdbx_strand_id
1 'polypeptide(L)'
;MTLAVSIVLGLAAVLLAASGLIALWQMAIGPSQLDRSIGADLLVAVLIGAVGVWAVARQQDTEVVAVLALSMLGFTSAVAIGRMVGERVVYRKPAEPKEKR
;
A
#
# COMPACT_ATOMS: atom_id res chain seq x y z
N MET A 1 -31.64 11.42 2.34
CA MET A 1 -30.29 11.45 1.74
C MET A 1 -29.18 10.91 2.68
N THR A 2 -29.51 10.38 3.86
CA THR A 2 -28.54 9.86 4.85
C THR A 2 -28.37 8.34 4.80
N LEU A 3 -29.46 7.58 4.61
CA LEU A 3 -29.42 6.11 4.61
C LEU A 3 -28.50 5.51 3.55
N ALA A 4 -28.59 5.98 2.30
CA ALA A 4 -27.73 5.49 1.22
C ALA A 4 -26.24 5.76 1.52
N VAL A 5 -25.92 6.96 2.02
CA VAL A 5 -24.55 7.33 2.40
C VAL A 5 -24.05 6.44 3.54
N SER A 6 -24.85 6.22 4.58
CA SER A 6 -24.49 5.32 5.69
C SER A 6 -24.23 3.89 5.23
N ILE A 7 -25.04 3.36 4.31
CA ILE A 7 -24.84 2.01 3.75
C ILE A 7 -23.51 1.95 2.97
N VAL A 8 -23.25 2.95 2.12
CA VAL A 8 -22.02 3.01 1.32
C VAL A 8 -20.79 3.13 2.22
N LEU A 9 -20.83 3.99 3.24
CA LEU A 9 -19.72 4.13 4.20
C LEU A 9 -19.50 2.86 5.01
N GLY A 10 -20.57 2.17 5.42
CA GLY A 10 -20.49 0.89 6.11
C GLY A 10 -19.85 -0.19 5.24
N LEU A 11 -20.27 -0.31 3.97
CA LEU A 11 -19.68 -1.24 3.02
C LEU A 11 -18.21 -0.92 2.75
N ALA A 12 -17.88 0.36 2.55
CA ALA A 12 -16.50 0.81 2.35
C ALA A 12 -15.63 0.46 3.56
N ALA A 13 -16.12 0.68 4.79
CA ALA A 13 -15.39 0.33 6.00
C ALA A 13 -15.11 -1.18 6.11
N VAL A 14 -16.10 -2.02 5.78
CA VAL A 14 -15.92 -3.49 5.78
C VAL A 14 -14.90 -3.93 4.73
N LEU A 15 -14.99 -3.39 3.51
CA LEU A 15 -14.05 -3.71 2.43
C LEU A 15 -12.63 -3.26 2.78
N LEU A 16 -12.47 -2.04 3.30
CA LEU A 16 -11.17 -1.53 3.74
C LEU A 16 -10.59 -2.36 4.89
N ALA A 17 -11.40 -2.78 5.85
CA ALA A 17 -10.96 -3.66 6.92
C ALA A 17 -10.46 -5.02 6.37
N ALA A 18 -11.21 -5.62 5.44
CA ALA A 18 -10.79 -6.85 4.76
C ALA A 18 -9.49 -6.66 3.98
N SER A 19 -9.36 -5.58 3.21
CA SER A 19 -8.13 -5.23 2.50
C SER A 19 -6.94 -5.02 3.44
N GLY A 20 -7.17 -4.36 4.58
CA GLY A 20 -6.14 -4.15 5.61
C GLY A 20 -5.66 -5.47 6.23
N LEU A 21 -6.57 -6.41 6.51
CA LEU A 21 -6.21 -7.75 6.98
C LEU A 21 -5.40 -8.52 5.94
N ILE A 22 -5.77 -8.43 4.65
CA ILE A 22 -5.02 -9.05 3.56
C ILE A 22 -3.62 -8.43 3.44
N ALA A 23 -3.50 -7.10 3.54
CA ALA A 23 -2.23 -6.40 3.50
C ALA A 23 -1.30 -6.85 4.65
N LEU A 24 -1.82 -6.91 5.88
CA LEU A 24 -1.09 -7.40 7.05
C LEU A 24 -0.66 -8.85 6.89
N TRP A 25 -1.53 -9.70 6.35
CA TRP A 25 -1.22 -11.10 6.05
C TRP A 25 -0.06 -11.22 5.05
N GLN A 26 -0.09 -10.44 3.96
CA GLN A 26 0.97 -10.41 2.95
C GLN A 26 2.29 -9.91 3.54
N MET A 27 2.26 -8.88 4.39
CA MET A 27 3.45 -8.41 5.11
C MET A 27 4.05 -9.50 6.02
N ALA A 28 3.21 -10.27 6.72
CA ALA A 28 3.66 -11.29 7.66
C ALA A 28 4.28 -12.50 6.95
N ILE A 29 3.56 -13.08 5.99
CA ILE A 29 3.86 -14.39 5.39
C ILE A 29 4.60 -14.29 4.04
N GLY A 30 4.65 -13.08 3.45
CA GLY A 30 5.19 -12.87 2.12
C GLY A 30 6.60 -13.45 1.92
N PRO A 31 6.84 -14.28 0.88
CA PRO A 31 8.08 -15.03 0.69
C PRO A 31 9.26 -14.16 0.22
N SER A 32 8.97 -12.99 -0.34
CA SER A 32 10.00 -12.07 -0.86
C SER A 32 9.92 -10.70 -0.20
N GLN A 33 11.05 -10.00 -0.14
CA GLN A 33 11.08 -8.61 0.35
C GLN A 33 10.19 -7.68 -0.48
N LEU A 34 10.05 -7.98 -1.78
CA LEU A 34 9.16 -7.24 -2.68
C LEU A 34 7.69 -7.41 -2.29
N ASP A 35 7.24 -8.64 -2.04
CA ASP A 35 5.86 -8.95 -1.65
C ASP A 35 5.48 -8.28 -0.33
N ARG A 36 6.38 -8.33 0.67
CA ARG A 36 6.18 -7.62 1.95
C ARG A 36 6.10 -6.11 1.78
N SER A 37 6.90 -5.54 0.87
CA SER A 37 6.88 -4.10 0.59
C SER A 37 5.63 -3.65 -0.16
N ILE A 38 5.07 -4.50 -1.03
CA ILE A 38 3.77 -4.26 -1.68
C ILE A 38 2.65 -4.28 -0.64
N GLY A 39 2.68 -5.24 0.30
CA GLY A 39 1.71 -5.27 1.40
C GLY A 39 1.75 -4.00 2.26
N ALA A 40 2.94 -3.44 2.50
CA ALA A 40 3.09 -2.18 3.23
C ALA A 40 2.49 -0.98 2.46
N ASP A 41 2.72 -0.90 1.14
CA ASP A 41 2.15 0.16 0.29
C ASP A 41 0.61 0.07 0.21
N LEU A 42 0.09 -1.15 0.06
CA LEU A 42 -1.34 -1.43 0.13
C LEU A 42 -1.94 -0.99 1.47
N LEU A 43 -1.25 -1.23 2.59
CA LEU A 43 -1.72 -0.82 3.91
C LEU A 43 -1.82 0.72 4.00
N VAL A 44 -0.87 1.46 3.43
CA VAL A 44 -0.95 2.94 3.37
C VAL A 44 -2.15 3.39 2.55
N ALA A 45 -2.41 2.77 1.39
CA ALA A 45 -3.59 3.07 0.58
C ALA A 45 -4.92 2.79 1.32
N VAL A 46 -4.98 1.69 2.08
CA VAL A 46 -6.13 1.36 2.93
C VAL A 46 -6.34 2.42 4.02
N LEU A 47 -5.25 2.89 4.65
CA LEU A 47 -5.32 3.95 5.67
C LEU A 47 -5.82 5.28 5.08
N ILE A 48 -5.38 5.65 3.88
CA ILE A 48 -5.90 6.83 3.17
C ILE A 48 -7.42 6.71 2.97
N GLY A 49 -7.88 5.56 2.47
CA GLY A 49 -9.31 5.30 2.29
C GLY A 49 -10.09 5.34 3.60
N ALA A 50 -9.55 4.76 4.67
CA ALA A 50 -10.18 4.73 5.99
C ALA A 50 -10.34 6.13 6.59
N VAL A 51 -9.32 6.97 6.47
CA VAL A 51 -9.39 8.39 6.89
C VAL A 51 -10.41 9.15 6.03
N GLY A 52 -10.49 8.88 4.73
CA GLY A 52 -11.51 9.46 3.86
C GLY A 52 -12.94 9.10 4.29
N VAL A 53 -13.21 7.82 4.56
CA VAL A 53 -14.51 7.35 5.10
C VAL A 53 -14.83 8.04 6.42
N TRP A 54 -13.84 8.19 7.30
CA TRP A 54 -13.98 8.86 8.59
C TRP A 54 -14.31 10.35 8.47
N ALA A 55 -13.64 11.06 7.56
CA ALA A 55 -13.88 12.48 7.29
C ALA A 55 -15.32 12.71 6.81
N VAL A 56 -15.79 11.89 5.85
CA VAL A 56 -17.17 11.96 5.35
C VAL A 56 -18.18 11.62 6.45
N ALA A 57 -17.89 10.63 7.30
CA ALA A 57 -18.76 10.25 8.41
C ALA A 57 -18.90 11.35 9.47
N ARG A 58 -17.84 12.14 9.71
CA ARG A 58 -17.85 13.26 10.67
C ARG A 58 -18.25 14.60 10.08
N GLN A 59 -18.32 14.72 8.76
CA GLN A 59 -18.58 15.99 8.06
C GLN A 59 -17.55 17.07 8.43
N GLN A 60 -16.29 16.67 8.61
CA GLN A 60 -15.17 17.55 8.96
C GLN A 60 -13.99 17.30 8.01
N ASP A 61 -13.28 18.38 7.65
CA ASP A 61 -12.19 18.36 6.67
C ASP A 61 -10.79 18.44 7.30
N THR A 62 -10.69 18.34 8.63
CA THR A 62 -9.42 18.43 9.38
C THR A 62 -8.42 17.34 8.98
N GLU A 63 -8.94 16.25 8.42
CA GLU A 63 -8.31 15.00 8.08
C GLU A 63 -7.55 15.07 6.75
N VAL A 64 -7.75 16.14 5.97
CA VAL A 64 -7.05 16.38 4.70
C VAL A 64 -5.53 16.39 4.89
N VAL A 65 -5.04 16.93 6.01
CA VAL A 65 -3.61 16.94 6.33
C VAL A 65 -3.08 15.52 6.55
N ALA A 66 -3.84 14.66 7.21
CA ALA A 66 -3.46 13.26 7.42
C ALA A 66 -3.43 12.47 6.10
N VAL A 67 -4.45 12.67 5.23
CA VAL A 67 -4.49 12.06 3.89
C VAL A 67 -3.30 12.51 3.04
N LEU A 68 -2.95 13.81 3.11
CA LEU A 68 -1.80 14.35 2.39
C LEU A 68 -0.49 13.69 2.86
N ALA A 69 -0.27 13.61 4.16
CA ALA A 69 0.91 12.96 4.73
C ALA A 69 1.00 11.48 4.35
N LEU A 70 -0.13 10.75 4.43
CA LEU A 70 -0.20 9.35 4.00
C LEU A 70 0.07 9.18 2.50
N SER A 71 -0.42 10.09 1.66
CA SER A 71 -0.17 10.06 0.21
C SER A 71 1.31 10.24 -0.11
N MET A 72 2.00 11.13 0.62
CA MET A 72 3.45 11.26 0.50
C MET A 72 4.18 10.00 0.95
N LEU A 73 3.73 9.36 2.02
CA LEU A 73 4.30 8.09 2.50
C LEU A 73 4.14 6.96 1.48
N GLY A 74 2.96 6.82 0.87
CA GLY A 74 2.71 5.81 -0.17
C GLY A 74 3.59 6.03 -1.40
N PHE A 75 3.62 7.26 -1.91
CA PHE A 75 4.49 7.61 -3.04
C PHE A 75 5.97 7.32 -2.75
N THR A 76 6.46 7.74 -1.57
CA THR A 76 7.86 7.53 -1.18
C THR A 76 8.19 6.04 -1.07
N SER A 77 7.25 5.22 -0.57
CA SER A 77 7.41 3.77 -0.43
C SER A 77 7.59 3.11 -1.80
N ALA A 78 6.75 3.45 -2.79
CA ALA A 78 6.89 2.93 -4.16
C ALA A 78 8.24 3.32 -4.81
N VAL A 79 8.70 4.57 -4.62
CA VAL A 79 9.99 5.03 -5.15
C VAL A 79 11.17 4.28 -4.51
N ALA A 80 11.14 4.07 -3.20
CA ALA A 80 12.19 3.35 -2.47
C ALA A 80 12.31 1.91 -2.97
N ILE A 81 11.19 1.21 -3.15
CA ILE A 81 11.14 -0.15 -3.70
C ILE A 81 11.73 -0.18 -5.12
N GLY A 82 11.34 0.77 -5.98
CA GLY A 82 11.84 0.88 -7.34
C GLY A 82 13.37 1.01 -7.41
N ARG A 83 13.96 1.82 -6.53
CA ARG A 83 15.43 1.96 -6.43
C ARG A 83 16.10 0.67 -6.00
N MET A 84 15.58 0.01 -4.97
CA MET A 84 16.14 -1.25 -4.46
C MET A 84 16.10 -2.38 -5.50
N VAL A 85 15.04 -2.44 -6.31
CA VAL A 85 14.94 -3.41 -7.40
C VAL A 85 15.89 -3.04 -8.54
N GLY A 86 15.97 -1.76 -8.91
CA GLY A 86 16.86 -1.26 -9.95
C GLY A 86 18.35 -1.58 -9.70
N GLU A 87 18.83 -1.39 -8.46
CA GLU A 87 20.23 -1.70 -8.09
C GLU A 87 20.59 -3.18 -8.31
N ARG A 88 19.64 -4.10 -8.09
CA ARG A 88 19.88 -5.55 -8.29
C ARG A 88 19.97 -5.93 -9.76
N VAL A 89 19.22 -5.26 -10.64
CA VAL A 89 19.25 -5.53 -12.09
C VAL A 89 20.58 -5.10 -12.69
N VAL A 90 21.13 -3.97 -12.25
CA VAL A 90 22.40 -3.43 -12.74
C VAL A 90 23.60 -4.31 -12.34
N TYR A 91 23.54 -4.98 -11.19
CA TYR A 91 24.64 -5.85 -10.71
C TYR A 91 24.56 -7.31 -11.18
N ARG A 92 23.72 -7.65 -12.16
CA ARG A 92 23.70 -9.02 -12.71
C ARG A 92 24.98 -9.28 -13.51
N LYS A 93 26.01 -9.84 -12.86
CA LYS A 93 27.25 -10.27 -13.51
C LYS A 93 26.89 -11.14 -14.74
N PRO A 94 27.34 -10.79 -15.96
CA PRO A 94 27.10 -11.63 -17.13
C PRO A 94 27.63 -13.03 -16.83
N ALA A 95 26.81 -14.06 -17.08
CA ALA A 95 27.22 -15.44 -16.88
C ALA A 95 28.46 -15.70 -17.74
N GLU A 96 29.60 -15.99 -17.10
CA GLU A 96 30.83 -16.36 -17.81
C GLU A 96 30.53 -17.61 -18.66
N PRO A 97 30.84 -17.60 -19.97
CA PRO A 97 30.68 -18.78 -20.80
C PRO A 97 31.53 -19.91 -20.21
N LYS A 98 30.91 -21.04 -19.87
CA LYS A 98 31.65 -22.24 -19.49
C LYS A 98 32.50 -22.66 -20.69
N GLU A 99 33.80 -22.42 -20.58
CA GLU A 99 34.80 -22.91 -21.52
C GLU A 99 34.67 -24.43 -21.62
N LYS A 100 34.20 -24.89 -22.79
CA LYS A 100 34.06 -26.32 -23.09
C LYS A 100 35.48 -26.88 -23.28
N ARG A 101 36.03 -27.45 -22.21
CA ARG A 101 37.17 -28.38 -22.28
C ARG A 101 36.73 -29.76 -22.75
#